data_AF-A0A355SZT9-F1
#
_entry.id   AF-A0A355SZT9-F1
#
_cell.length_a   1.000
_cell.length_b   1.000
_cell.length_c   1.000
_cell.angle_alpha   90.00
_cell.angle_beta   90.00
_cell.angle_gamma   90.00
#
_symmetry.space_group_name_H-M   'P 1'
#
loop_
_entity.id
_entity.type
_entity.pdbx_description
1 polymer ?
#
loop_
_entity_poly.entity_id
_entity_poly.type
_entity_poly.pdbx_seq_one_letter_code
_entity_poly.pdbx_strand_id
1 'polypeptide(L)'
;LAEKSVALGDLQALEYVLFNDLKITASEDSFACRYAVAIARNQEMQTAEIVQMWAGNNGYREQVLSAAEGTDVFFDEKEAASRFLNDMAGAIDVVRLQKLDRPMGLTIAGARPKRTENWRSQRSLRNIRLNIESVEQFLTVKDGFGDLLTSIGKETTATATLELVSEILSDIAAFDQPLSLLVGDPDARSDLESLLTKLRGLQSLVREQLAQDLGLVPGFNATDGD
;
A
#
# COMPACT_ATOMS: atom_id res chain seq x y z
N LEU A 1 21.13 14.14 -6.70
CA LEU A 1 20.07 13.43 -5.96
C LEU A 1 20.64 12.25 -5.18
N ALA A 2 21.49 11.41 -5.78
CA ALA A 2 22.12 10.26 -5.12
C ALA A 2 22.80 10.53 -3.76
N GLU A 3 23.38 11.72 -3.53
CA GLU A 3 24.04 12.09 -2.25
C GLU A 3 23.15 12.94 -1.32
N LYS A 4 21.86 13.12 -1.64
CA LYS A 4 20.93 13.95 -0.87
C LYS A 4 19.90 13.08 -0.17
N SER A 5 19.23 13.64 0.84
CA SER A 5 18.15 12.95 1.57
C SER A 5 17.14 12.35 0.59
N VAL A 6 16.68 11.12 0.87
CA VAL A 6 15.65 10.41 0.09
C VAL A 6 14.41 11.28 -0.13
N ALA A 7 14.04 12.06 0.90
CA ALA A 7 12.92 13.01 0.88
C ALA A 7 13.05 14.15 -0.15
N LEU A 8 14.21 14.31 -0.79
CA LEU A 8 14.44 15.29 -1.85
C LEU A 8 14.43 14.66 -3.26
N GLY A 9 14.30 13.34 -3.36
CA GLY A 9 14.34 12.60 -4.63
C GLY A 9 13.13 11.69 -4.88
N ASP A 10 12.15 11.69 -3.98
CA ASP A 10 10.98 10.82 -4.01
C ASP A 10 9.77 11.44 -4.75
N LEU A 11 8.69 10.67 -4.85
CA LEU A 11 7.45 11.11 -5.51
C LEU A 11 6.75 12.23 -4.74
N GLN A 12 6.97 12.35 -3.42
CA GLN A 12 6.46 13.43 -2.59
C GLN A 12 7.16 14.76 -2.91
N ALA A 13 8.48 14.72 -3.13
CA ALA A 13 9.24 15.86 -3.62
C ALA A 13 8.76 16.27 -5.02
N LEU A 14 8.54 15.30 -5.92
CA LEU A 14 8.00 15.58 -7.25
C LEU A 14 6.61 16.22 -7.17
N GLU A 15 5.72 15.68 -6.33
CA GLU A 15 4.41 16.26 -6.11
C GLU A 15 4.50 17.70 -5.58
N TYR A 16 5.40 17.97 -4.64
CA TYR A 16 5.62 19.34 -4.16
C TYR A 16 5.99 20.26 -5.32
N VAL A 17 6.96 19.88 -6.14
CA VAL A 17 7.39 20.71 -7.27
C VAL A 17 6.24 20.95 -8.24
N LEU A 18 5.49 19.92 -8.59
CA LEU A 18 4.45 20.00 -9.63
C LEU A 18 3.14 20.66 -9.17
N PHE A 19 2.77 20.53 -7.89
CA PHE A 19 1.44 20.91 -7.40
C PHE A 19 1.44 22.03 -6.35
N ASN A 20 2.60 22.51 -5.89
CA ASN A 20 2.64 23.56 -4.86
C ASN A 20 2.49 24.98 -5.41
N ASP A 21 3.19 25.33 -6.50
CA ASP A 21 3.01 26.61 -7.19
C ASP A 21 3.24 26.44 -8.69
N LEU A 22 2.14 26.41 -9.44
CA LEU A 22 2.14 26.21 -10.88
C LEU A 22 2.87 27.32 -11.66
N LYS A 23 3.01 28.52 -11.07
CA LYS A 23 3.74 29.62 -11.72
C LYS A 23 5.24 29.38 -11.73
N ILE A 24 5.76 28.66 -10.73
CA ILE A 24 7.19 28.33 -10.62
C ILE A 24 7.58 27.22 -11.61
N THR A 25 6.66 26.30 -11.90
CA THR A 25 6.87 25.21 -12.87
C THR A 25 6.55 25.60 -14.31
N ALA A 26 5.78 26.68 -14.55
CA ALA A 26 5.37 27.12 -15.88
C ALA A 26 6.47 27.79 -16.73
N SER A 27 7.62 28.14 -16.14
CA SER A 27 8.75 28.71 -16.87
C SER A 27 9.63 27.59 -17.43
N GLU A 28 9.75 27.55 -18.77
CA GLU A 28 10.70 26.68 -19.47
C GLU A 28 12.12 26.95 -18.94
N ASP A 29 12.88 25.89 -18.66
CA ASP A 29 14.20 25.95 -18.02
C ASP A 29 14.28 26.62 -16.63
N SER A 30 13.17 26.64 -15.86
CA SER A 30 13.26 27.02 -14.44
C SER A 30 14.06 26.00 -13.63
N PHE A 31 14.58 26.41 -12.47
CA PHE A 31 15.17 25.46 -11.51
C PHE A 31 14.17 24.36 -11.13
N ALA A 32 12.90 24.71 -10.94
CA ALA A 32 11.85 23.75 -10.61
C ALA A 32 11.61 22.74 -11.75
N CYS A 33 11.63 23.19 -13.01
CA CYS A 33 11.53 22.30 -14.17
C CYS A 33 12.70 21.30 -14.21
N ARG A 34 13.95 21.80 -14.12
CA ARG A 34 15.15 20.94 -14.08
C ARG A 34 15.13 19.98 -12.89
N TYR A 35 14.65 20.44 -11.74
CA TYR A 35 14.55 19.62 -10.54
C TYR A 35 13.49 18.52 -10.66
N ALA A 36 12.31 18.82 -11.20
CA ALA A 36 11.28 17.82 -11.50
C ALA A 36 11.80 16.75 -12.47
N VAL A 37 12.50 17.16 -13.54
CA VAL A 37 13.13 16.22 -14.49
C VAL A 37 14.18 15.36 -13.81
N ALA A 38 15.00 15.94 -12.92
CA ALA A 38 15.99 15.18 -12.16
C ALA A 38 15.34 14.13 -11.24
N ILE A 39 14.25 14.48 -10.55
CA ILE A 39 13.51 13.54 -9.71
C ILE A 39 12.90 12.42 -10.57
N ALA A 40 12.25 12.76 -11.69
CA ALA A 40 11.67 11.77 -12.59
C ALA A 40 12.72 10.76 -13.12
N ARG A 41 13.89 11.24 -13.54
CA ARG A 41 15.01 10.36 -13.97
C ARG A 41 15.52 9.48 -12.83
N ASN A 42 15.58 10.01 -11.61
CA ASN A 42 15.96 9.22 -10.44
C ASN A 42 14.95 8.10 -10.16
N GLN A 43 13.64 8.39 -10.27
CA GLN A 43 12.58 7.39 -10.11
C GLN A 43 12.59 6.32 -11.21
N GLU A 44 12.86 6.72 -12.46
CA GLU A 44 13.05 5.79 -13.58
C GLU A 44 14.20 4.82 -13.30
N MET A 45 15.36 5.34 -12.88
CA MET A 45 16.54 4.54 -12.53
C MET A 45 16.25 3.57 -11.39
N GLN A 46 15.65 4.04 -10.28
CA GLN A 46 15.31 3.19 -9.14
C GLN A 46 14.30 2.10 -9.50
N THR A 47 13.31 2.42 -10.33
CA THR A 47 12.31 1.44 -10.78
C THR A 47 12.96 0.38 -11.67
N ALA A 48 13.88 0.77 -12.57
CA ALA A 48 14.62 -0.18 -13.39
C ALA A 48 15.51 -1.11 -12.54
N GLU A 49 16.16 -0.58 -11.50
CA GLU A 49 16.93 -1.38 -10.54
C GLU A 49 16.06 -2.38 -9.78
N ILE A 50 14.88 -1.97 -9.28
CA ILE A 50 13.93 -2.86 -8.61
C ILE A 50 13.47 -3.98 -9.56
N VAL A 51 13.12 -3.65 -10.81
CA VAL A 51 12.73 -4.65 -11.81
C VAL A 51 13.88 -5.62 -12.09
N GLN A 52 15.11 -5.12 -12.20
CA GLN A 52 16.28 -5.96 -12.41
C GLN A 52 16.56 -6.87 -11.20
N MET A 53 16.43 -6.37 -9.97
CA MET A 53 16.58 -7.17 -8.75
C MET A 53 15.49 -8.23 -8.61
N TRP A 54 14.28 -7.95 -9.10
CA TRP A 54 13.18 -8.90 -9.05
C TRP A 54 13.29 -9.98 -10.13
N ALA A 55 13.47 -9.57 -11.38
CA ALA A 55 13.31 -10.43 -12.56
C ALA A 55 14.62 -10.80 -13.27
N GLY A 56 15.76 -10.24 -12.85
CA GLY A 56 17.07 -10.59 -13.37
C GLY A 56 17.50 -12.02 -13.00
N ASN A 57 18.63 -12.46 -13.56
CA ASN A 57 19.20 -13.77 -13.25
C ASN A 57 19.51 -13.89 -11.75
N ASN A 58 19.09 -14.98 -11.11
CA ASN A 58 19.15 -15.16 -9.65
C ASN A 58 18.45 -14.03 -8.87
N GLY A 59 17.45 -13.38 -9.48
CA GLY A 59 16.65 -12.33 -8.88
C GLY A 59 15.66 -12.89 -7.85
N TYR A 60 15.01 -11.99 -7.11
CA TYR A 60 14.08 -12.38 -6.04
C TYR A 60 12.95 -13.30 -6.51
N ARG A 61 12.49 -13.15 -7.77
CA ARG A 61 11.49 -14.05 -8.35
C ARG A 61 11.95 -15.51 -8.39
N GLU A 62 13.21 -15.76 -8.74
CA GLU A 62 13.76 -17.12 -8.80
C GLU A 62 13.82 -17.73 -7.39
N GLN A 63 14.22 -16.92 -6.40
CA GLN A 63 14.22 -17.31 -4.99
C GLN A 63 12.81 -17.71 -4.51
N VAL A 64 11.77 -16.98 -4.93
CA VAL A 64 10.38 -17.33 -4.61
C VAL A 64 9.93 -18.62 -5.32
N LEU A 65 10.21 -18.75 -6.62
CA LEU A 65 9.73 -19.89 -7.41
C LEU A 65 10.42 -21.22 -7.03
N SER A 66 11.67 -21.15 -6.57
CA SER A 66 12.43 -22.31 -6.10
C SER A 66 12.35 -22.52 -4.59
N ALA A 67 11.48 -21.79 -3.88
CA ALA A 67 11.41 -21.83 -2.41
C ALA A 67 11.20 -23.26 -1.84
N ALA A 68 10.45 -24.11 -2.54
CA ALA A 68 10.23 -25.51 -2.12
C ALA A 68 11.50 -26.38 -2.09
N GLU A 69 12.55 -25.98 -2.80
CA GLU A 69 13.86 -26.66 -2.82
C GLU A 69 14.81 -26.10 -1.75
N GLY A 70 14.41 -25.02 -1.06
CA GLY A 70 15.28 -24.19 -0.23
C GLY A 70 16.16 -23.27 -1.08
N THR A 71 16.26 -22.01 -0.66
CA THR A 71 17.02 -20.95 -1.35
C THR A 71 17.81 -20.11 -0.35
N ASP A 72 18.59 -19.14 -0.83
CA ASP A 72 19.33 -18.23 0.05
C ASP A 72 18.40 -17.29 0.86
N VAL A 73 17.15 -17.12 0.39
CA VAL A 73 16.16 -16.21 0.99
C VAL A 73 15.08 -16.96 1.78
N PHE A 74 14.69 -18.15 1.33
CA PHE A 74 13.57 -18.91 1.89
C PHE A 74 13.99 -20.34 2.18
N PHE A 75 13.66 -20.80 3.39
CA PHE A 75 13.85 -22.17 3.83
C PHE A 75 12.92 -23.14 3.09
N ASP A 76 11.65 -22.77 2.91
CA ASP A 76 10.63 -23.55 2.20
C ASP A 76 9.57 -22.65 1.53
N GLU A 77 8.63 -23.26 0.80
CA GLU A 77 7.55 -22.55 0.13
C GLU A 77 6.57 -21.87 1.09
N LYS A 78 6.45 -22.37 2.33
CA LYS A 78 5.58 -21.76 3.35
C LYS A 78 6.17 -20.47 3.88
N GLU A 79 7.49 -20.38 4.01
CA GLU A 79 8.15 -19.13 4.37
C GLU A 79 7.95 -18.07 3.26
N ALA A 80 8.09 -18.46 1.99
CA ALA A 80 7.79 -17.58 0.87
C ALA A 80 6.32 -17.12 0.86
N ALA A 81 5.36 -18.04 1.03
CA ALA A 81 3.94 -17.68 1.12
C ALA A 81 3.64 -16.78 2.33
N SER A 82 4.24 -17.07 3.48
CA SER A 82 4.09 -16.25 4.71
C SER A 82 4.63 -14.84 4.49
N ARG A 83 5.71 -14.67 3.73
CA ARG A 83 6.23 -13.35 3.36
C ARG A 83 5.21 -12.53 2.58
N PHE A 84 4.57 -13.09 1.54
CA PHE A 84 3.54 -12.37 0.79
C PHE A 84 2.29 -12.07 1.63
N LEU A 85 1.91 -12.98 2.52
CA LEU A 85 0.83 -12.74 3.48
C LEU A 85 1.16 -11.56 4.41
N ASN A 86 2.39 -11.50 4.92
CA ASN A 86 2.86 -10.40 5.76
C ASN A 86 2.91 -9.06 5.00
N ASP A 87 3.34 -9.08 3.74
CA ASP A 87 3.37 -7.89 2.87
C ASP A 87 1.93 -7.39 2.60
N MET A 88 0.98 -8.30 2.35
CA MET A 88 -0.44 -8.00 2.21
C MET A 88 -1.04 -7.39 3.49
N ALA A 89 -0.74 -7.97 4.65
CA ALA A 89 -1.15 -7.44 5.95
C ALA A 89 -0.52 -6.05 6.22
N GLY A 90 0.76 -5.88 5.88
CA GLY A 90 1.47 -4.61 6.01
C GLY A 90 0.88 -3.51 5.14
N ALA A 91 0.47 -3.83 3.91
CA ALA A 91 -0.22 -2.87 3.05
C ALA A 91 -1.52 -2.34 3.68
N ILE A 92 -2.31 -3.23 4.32
CA ILE A 92 -3.52 -2.85 5.05
C ILE A 92 -3.18 -1.96 6.26
N ASP A 93 -2.14 -2.31 7.04
CA ASP A 93 -1.70 -1.52 8.18
C ASP A 93 -1.19 -0.12 7.76
N VAL A 94 -0.47 0.00 6.64
CA VAL A 94 -0.07 1.30 6.08
C VAL A 94 -1.30 2.16 5.76
N VAL A 95 -2.30 1.60 5.08
CA VAL A 95 -3.54 2.33 4.77
C VAL A 95 -4.22 2.79 6.05
N ARG A 96 -4.44 1.85 6.98
CA ARG A 96 -5.17 2.09 8.22
C ARG A 96 -4.47 3.08 9.13
N LEU A 97 -3.23 2.78 9.52
CA LEU A 97 -2.49 3.54 10.53
C LEU A 97 -1.91 4.83 9.98
N GLN A 98 -1.33 4.78 8.77
CA GLN A 98 -0.57 5.92 8.26
C GLN A 98 -1.40 6.82 7.35
N LYS A 99 -2.18 6.24 6.43
CA LYS A 99 -2.91 7.02 5.42
C LYS A 99 -4.27 7.55 5.91
N LEU A 100 -4.86 6.93 6.94
CA LEU A 100 -6.17 7.32 7.49
C LEU A 100 -6.11 7.75 8.96
N ASP A 101 -5.76 6.84 9.89
CA ASP A 101 -5.84 7.10 11.33
C ASP A 101 -4.98 8.31 11.76
N ARG A 102 -3.71 8.34 11.31
CA ARG A 102 -2.78 9.43 11.61
C ARG A 102 -3.24 10.83 11.12
N PRO A 103 -3.73 11.03 9.88
CA PRO A 103 -4.27 12.33 9.46
C PRO A 103 -5.64 12.64 10.05
N MET A 104 -6.46 11.64 10.36
CA MET A 104 -7.76 11.83 11.03
C MET A 104 -7.59 12.33 12.48
N GLY A 105 -6.61 11.82 13.20
CA GLY A 105 -6.45 12.08 14.62
C GLY A 105 -7.62 11.55 15.47
N LEU A 106 -7.47 11.65 16.80
CA LEU A 106 -8.47 11.16 17.75
C LEU A 106 -9.75 12.00 17.78
N THR A 107 -9.68 13.27 17.34
CA THR A 107 -10.80 14.20 17.34
C THR A 107 -10.77 15.08 16.10
N ILE A 108 -11.89 15.69 15.75
CA ILE A 108 -11.97 16.67 14.63
C ILE A 108 -10.95 17.80 14.80
N ALA A 109 -10.81 18.37 16.00
CA ALA A 109 -9.81 19.41 16.27
C ALA A 109 -8.35 18.88 16.16
N GLY A 110 -8.17 17.58 16.38
CA GLY A 110 -6.91 16.87 16.24
C GLY A 110 -6.54 16.53 14.79
N ALA A 111 -7.47 16.65 13.85
CA ALA A 111 -7.26 16.30 12.45
C ALA A 111 -6.12 17.11 11.83
N ARG A 112 -5.41 16.47 10.89
CA ARG A 112 -4.27 17.03 10.18
C ARG A 112 -4.42 16.79 8.67
N PRO A 113 -5.28 17.56 7.98
CA PRO A 113 -5.47 17.53 6.52
C PRO A 113 -4.20 17.34 5.68
N LYS A 114 -3.16 18.14 5.95
CA LYS A 114 -1.89 18.13 5.20
C LYS A 114 -0.98 16.93 5.48
N ARG A 115 -1.38 16.02 6.38
CA ARG A 115 -0.72 14.72 6.61
C ARG A 115 -1.31 13.60 5.76
N THR A 116 -2.42 13.83 5.05
CA THR A 116 -2.91 12.86 4.07
C THR A 116 -1.88 12.72 2.95
N GLU A 117 -1.60 11.48 2.55
CA GLU A 117 -0.62 11.18 1.50
C GLU A 117 -1.04 11.86 0.20
N ASN A 118 -0.12 12.55 -0.46
CA ASN A 118 -0.38 13.22 -1.73
C ASN A 118 -1.60 14.15 -1.77
N TRP A 119 -1.78 14.96 -0.71
CA TRP A 119 -2.88 15.92 -0.61
C TRP A 119 -2.82 17.06 -1.64
N ARG A 120 -1.63 17.43 -2.12
CA ARG A 120 -1.47 18.55 -3.09
C ARG A 120 -2.05 18.19 -4.45
N SER A 121 -1.84 16.94 -4.86
CA SER A 121 -2.38 16.35 -6.08
C SER A 121 -3.75 15.68 -5.88
N GLN A 122 -4.29 15.72 -4.65
CA GLN A 122 -5.57 15.12 -4.27
C GLN A 122 -5.65 13.60 -4.56
N ARG A 123 -4.52 12.89 -4.43
CA ARG A 123 -4.42 11.46 -4.80
C ARG A 123 -4.64 10.49 -3.66
N SER A 124 -4.85 10.97 -2.43
CA SER A 124 -4.89 10.14 -1.22
C SER A 124 -5.87 8.96 -1.34
N LEU A 125 -7.13 9.21 -1.71
CA LEU A 125 -8.15 8.17 -1.86
C LEU A 125 -7.82 7.18 -2.98
N ARG A 126 -7.31 7.68 -4.12
CA ARG A 126 -6.86 6.83 -5.22
C ARG A 126 -5.73 5.89 -4.79
N ASN A 127 -4.75 6.40 -4.04
CA ASN A 127 -3.62 5.59 -3.58
C ASN A 127 -4.07 4.55 -2.54
N ILE A 128 -4.97 4.91 -1.61
CA ILE A 128 -5.60 3.98 -0.68
C ILE A 128 -6.35 2.88 -1.46
N ARG A 129 -7.15 3.26 -2.46
CA ARG A 129 -7.86 2.30 -3.32
C ARG A 129 -6.90 1.31 -3.99
N LEU A 130 -5.81 1.80 -4.58
CA LEU A 130 -4.77 0.96 -5.21
C LEU A 130 -4.10 0.01 -4.21
N ASN A 131 -3.92 0.41 -2.95
CA ASN A 131 -3.42 -0.50 -1.92
C ASN A 131 -4.42 -1.62 -1.63
N ILE A 132 -5.71 -1.33 -1.55
CA ILE A 132 -6.74 -2.34 -1.31
C ILE A 132 -6.95 -3.25 -2.55
N GLU A 133 -6.91 -2.70 -3.76
CA GLU A 133 -6.91 -3.47 -5.02
C GLU A 133 -5.72 -4.45 -5.07
N SER A 134 -4.57 -4.10 -4.48
CA SER A 134 -3.43 -5.03 -4.42
C SER A 134 -3.68 -6.23 -3.50
N VAL A 135 -4.42 -6.04 -2.40
CA VAL A 135 -4.87 -7.13 -1.51
C VAL A 135 -5.83 -8.04 -2.27
N GLU A 136 -6.76 -7.46 -3.02
CA GLU A 136 -7.68 -8.21 -3.90
C GLU A 136 -6.91 -9.06 -4.91
N GLN A 137 -5.85 -8.52 -5.52
CA GLN A 137 -5.04 -9.23 -6.50
C GLN A 137 -4.32 -10.44 -5.91
N PHE A 138 -3.82 -10.37 -4.68
CA PHE A 138 -3.22 -11.53 -4.02
C PHE A 138 -4.22 -12.67 -3.75
N LEU A 139 -5.50 -12.33 -3.57
CA LEU A 139 -6.57 -13.30 -3.39
C LEU A 139 -7.07 -13.88 -4.71
N THR A 140 -7.13 -13.06 -5.77
CA THR A 140 -7.83 -13.39 -7.03
C THR A 140 -6.90 -13.77 -8.19
N VAL A 141 -5.60 -13.51 -8.09
CA VAL A 141 -4.65 -13.99 -9.09
C VAL A 141 -4.73 -15.51 -9.17
N LYS A 142 -4.63 -16.04 -10.39
CA LYS A 142 -4.63 -17.49 -10.62
C LYS A 142 -3.56 -18.16 -9.76
N ASP A 143 -3.93 -19.25 -9.09
CA ASP A 143 -3.09 -20.01 -8.16
C ASP A 143 -2.65 -19.16 -6.92
N GLY A 144 -3.37 -18.06 -6.65
CA GLY A 144 -3.18 -17.18 -5.49
C GLY A 144 -3.84 -17.70 -4.20
N PHE A 145 -3.91 -16.83 -3.18
CA PHE A 145 -4.40 -17.24 -1.86
C PHE A 145 -5.87 -17.70 -1.86
N GLY A 146 -6.72 -17.12 -2.72
CA GLY A 146 -8.12 -17.53 -2.84
C GLY A 146 -8.24 -18.96 -3.38
N ASP A 147 -7.57 -19.25 -4.50
CA ASP A 147 -7.52 -20.60 -5.10
C ASP A 147 -6.93 -21.62 -4.12
N LEU A 148 -5.87 -21.25 -3.39
CA LEU A 148 -5.25 -22.10 -2.38
C LEU A 148 -6.23 -22.42 -1.24
N LEU A 149 -6.93 -21.43 -0.68
CA LEU A 149 -7.95 -21.64 0.35
C LEU A 149 -9.08 -22.55 -0.13
N THR A 150 -9.60 -22.33 -1.35
CA THR A 150 -10.63 -23.19 -1.94
C THR A 150 -10.14 -24.63 -2.11
N SER A 151 -8.89 -24.83 -2.52
CA SER A 151 -8.31 -26.17 -2.70
C SER A 151 -8.27 -27.01 -1.42
N ILE A 152 -8.26 -26.37 -0.24
CA ILE A 152 -8.21 -27.00 1.08
C ILE A 152 -9.55 -26.92 1.84
N GLY A 153 -10.65 -26.55 1.16
CA GLY A 153 -11.99 -26.48 1.76
C GLY A 153 -12.19 -25.31 2.73
N LYS A 154 -11.48 -24.20 2.48
CA LYS A 154 -11.52 -22.95 3.27
C LYS A 154 -12.07 -21.79 2.45
N GLU A 155 -12.95 -22.06 1.49
CA GLU A 155 -13.55 -21.08 0.60
C GLU A 155 -14.33 -19.98 1.33
N THR A 156 -14.82 -20.25 2.54
CA THR A 156 -15.50 -19.26 3.39
C THR A 156 -14.58 -18.11 3.79
N THR A 157 -13.30 -18.40 4.05
CA THR A 157 -12.29 -17.39 4.41
C THR A 157 -11.94 -16.52 3.21
N ALA A 158 -11.80 -17.12 2.03
CA ALA A 158 -11.60 -16.39 0.78
C ALA A 158 -12.79 -15.46 0.49
N THR A 159 -14.00 -16.00 0.60
CA THR A 159 -15.25 -15.26 0.36
C THR A 159 -15.40 -14.07 1.30
N ALA A 160 -15.28 -14.29 2.62
CA ALA A 160 -15.39 -13.22 3.60
C ALA A 160 -14.34 -12.12 3.42
N THR A 161 -13.10 -12.50 3.04
CA THR A 161 -12.03 -11.53 2.79
C THR A 161 -12.34 -10.67 1.56
N LEU A 162 -12.81 -11.30 0.46
CA LEU A 162 -13.17 -10.58 -0.77
C LEU A 162 -14.41 -9.69 -0.60
N GLU A 163 -15.41 -10.14 0.17
CA GLU A 163 -16.59 -9.33 0.51
C GLU A 163 -16.17 -8.05 1.25
N LEU A 164 -15.30 -8.17 2.26
CA LEU A 164 -14.84 -7.02 3.03
C LEU A 164 -13.95 -6.08 2.18
N VAL A 165 -13.11 -6.63 1.30
CA VAL A 165 -12.37 -5.84 0.30
C VAL A 165 -13.32 -5.05 -0.59
N SER A 166 -14.37 -5.69 -1.11
CA SER A 166 -15.38 -5.04 -1.95
C SER A 166 -16.11 -3.92 -1.20
N GLU A 167 -16.49 -4.13 0.06
CA GLU A 167 -17.10 -3.10 0.90
C GLU A 167 -16.17 -1.90 1.10
N ILE A 168 -14.89 -2.14 1.39
CA ILE A 168 -13.88 -1.09 1.57
C ILE A 168 -13.70 -0.29 0.27
N LEU A 169 -13.62 -0.96 -0.88
CA LEU A 169 -13.50 -0.30 -2.18
C LEU A 169 -14.75 0.54 -2.50
N SER A 170 -15.94 0.04 -2.15
CA SER A 170 -17.20 0.77 -2.28
C SER A 170 -17.23 2.02 -1.40
N ASP A 171 -16.81 1.93 -0.14
CA ASP A 171 -16.72 3.09 0.77
C ASP A 171 -15.76 4.14 0.21
N ILE A 172 -14.57 3.73 -0.26
CA ILE A 172 -13.58 4.64 -0.85
C ILE A 172 -14.15 5.35 -2.09
N ALA A 173 -14.93 4.65 -2.91
CA ALA A 173 -15.53 5.20 -4.12
C ALA A 173 -16.72 6.15 -3.83
N ALA A 174 -17.36 6.04 -2.67
CA ALA A 174 -18.46 6.89 -2.26
C ALA A 174 -18.03 8.30 -1.84
N PHE A 175 -16.75 8.48 -1.46
CA PHE A 175 -16.21 9.80 -1.13
C PHE A 175 -16.10 10.70 -2.37
N ASP A 176 -16.78 11.85 -2.33
CA ASP A 176 -16.85 12.81 -3.43
C ASP A 176 -15.90 14.02 -3.25
N GLN A 177 -15.28 14.14 -2.07
CA GLN A 177 -14.27 15.16 -1.76
C GLN A 177 -12.88 14.55 -1.55
N PRO A 178 -11.79 15.33 -1.75
CA PRO A 178 -10.45 14.90 -1.38
C PRO A 178 -10.36 14.52 0.10
N LEU A 179 -9.61 13.46 0.42
CA LEU A 179 -9.40 13.02 1.82
C LEU A 179 -8.89 14.15 2.72
N SER A 180 -8.05 15.05 2.19
CA SER A 180 -7.55 16.20 2.95
C SER A 180 -8.66 17.12 3.46
N LEU A 181 -9.81 17.19 2.79
CA LEU A 181 -10.98 17.91 3.28
C LEU A 181 -11.77 17.03 4.27
N LEU A 182 -12.04 15.78 3.88
CA LEU A 182 -12.85 14.84 4.66
C LEU A 182 -12.33 14.61 6.07
N VAL A 183 -11.01 14.49 6.27
CA VAL A 183 -10.45 14.21 7.61
C VAL A 183 -10.72 15.32 8.63
N GLY A 184 -10.95 16.55 8.18
CA GLY A 184 -11.29 17.70 9.03
C GLY A 184 -12.78 18.01 9.08
N ASP A 185 -13.60 17.23 8.37
CA ASP A 185 -15.03 17.45 8.25
C ASP A 185 -15.79 16.63 9.32
N PRO A 186 -16.55 17.27 10.22
CA PRO A 186 -17.40 16.57 11.17
C PRO A 186 -18.40 15.60 10.53
N ASP A 187 -18.94 15.93 9.35
CA ASP A 187 -19.99 15.16 8.71
C ASP A 187 -19.43 13.87 8.08
N ALA A 188 -18.19 13.91 7.59
CA ALA A 188 -17.49 12.75 7.02
C ALA A 188 -16.89 11.80 8.08
N ARG A 189 -16.91 12.19 9.36
CA ARG A 189 -16.16 11.49 10.42
C ARG A 189 -16.63 10.06 10.64
N SER A 190 -17.94 9.86 10.71
CA SER A 190 -18.54 8.54 10.93
C SER A 190 -18.17 7.58 9.81
N ASP A 191 -18.18 8.03 8.56
CA ASP A 191 -17.86 7.20 7.40
C ASP A 191 -16.38 6.80 7.37
N LEU A 192 -15.48 7.74 7.71
CA LEU A 192 -14.06 7.44 7.84
C LEU A 192 -13.75 6.48 9.01
N GLU A 193 -14.48 6.58 10.14
CA GLU A 193 -14.36 5.65 11.26
C GLU A 193 -14.90 4.25 10.92
N SER A 194 -15.98 4.19 10.14
CA SER A 194 -16.50 2.94 9.57
C SER A 194 -15.46 2.28 8.67
N LEU A 195 -14.85 3.04 7.74
CA LEU A 195 -13.77 2.56 6.88
C LEU A 195 -12.57 2.04 7.69
N LEU A 196 -12.14 2.75 8.74
CA LEU A 196 -11.09 2.29 9.65
C LEU A 196 -11.45 0.97 10.35
N THR A 197 -12.72 0.80 10.72
CA THR A 197 -13.21 -0.42 11.36
C THR A 197 -13.18 -1.60 10.40
N LYS A 198 -13.62 -1.42 9.15
CA LYS A 198 -13.51 -2.43 8.10
C LYS A 198 -12.06 -2.81 7.79
N LEU A 199 -11.16 -1.82 7.73
CA LEU A 199 -9.72 -2.07 7.55
C LEU A 199 -9.11 -2.86 8.71
N ARG A 200 -9.55 -2.64 9.96
CA ARG A 200 -9.15 -3.50 11.10
C ARG A 200 -9.66 -4.93 10.92
N GLY A 201 -10.92 -5.08 10.52
CA GLY A 201 -11.50 -6.40 10.23
C GLY A 201 -10.73 -7.14 9.14
N LEU A 202 -10.38 -6.45 8.05
CA LEU A 202 -9.61 -7.02 6.95
C LEU A 202 -8.20 -7.44 7.41
N GLN A 203 -7.57 -6.62 8.25
CA GLN A 203 -6.27 -6.94 8.83
C GLN A 203 -6.33 -8.22 9.69
N SER A 204 -7.33 -8.35 10.57
CA SER A 204 -7.52 -9.56 11.38
C SER A 204 -7.84 -10.78 10.51
N LEU A 205 -8.69 -10.65 9.48
CA LEU A 205 -8.96 -11.76 8.56
C LEU A 205 -7.68 -12.25 7.88
N VAL A 206 -6.83 -11.34 7.41
CA VAL A 206 -5.58 -11.69 6.73
C VAL A 206 -4.53 -12.26 7.70
N ARG A 207 -4.25 -11.57 8.81
CA ARG A 207 -3.18 -11.96 9.75
C ARG A 207 -3.54 -13.17 10.60
N GLU A 208 -4.82 -13.37 10.92
CA GLU A 208 -5.25 -14.42 11.84
C GLU A 208 -5.90 -15.56 11.06
N GLN A 209 -7.09 -15.34 10.49
CA GLN A 209 -7.90 -16.42 9.92
C GLN A 209 -7.26 -17.04 8.67
N LEU A 210 -6.86 -16.21 7.70
CA LEU A 210 -6.23 -16.66 6.46
C LEU A 210 -4.90 -17.34 6.72
N ALA A 211 -4.06 -16.77 7.59
CA ALA A 211 -2.79 -17.38 7.99
C ALA A 211 -3.01 -18.74 8.66
N GLN A 212 -3.95 -18.82 9.61
CA GLN A 212 -4.29 -20.07 10.31
C GLN A 212 -4.80 -21.15 9.34
N ASP A 213 -5.72 -20.79 8.44
CA ASP A 213 -6.31 -21.74 7.49
C ASP A 213 -5.27 -22.31 6.51
N LEU A 214 -4.30 -21.50 6.11
CA LEU A 214 -3.19 -21.91 5.24
C LEU A 214 -2.03 -22.58 6.01
N GLY A 215 -2.09 -22.63 7.34
CA GLY A 215 -0.99 -23.12 8.17
C GLY A 215 0.28 -22.29 8.02
N LEU A 216 0.14 -21.00 7.75
CA LEU A 216 1.22 -20.02 7.64
C LEU A 216 1.42 -19.34 8.99
N VAL A 217 2.67 -18.94 9.28
CA VAL A 217 2.99 -18.20 10.50
C VAL A 217 3.18 -16.73 10.12
N PRO A 218 2.34 -15.81 10.62
CA PRO A 218 2.58 -14.39 10.44
C PRO A 218 3.94 -14.04 11.07
N GLY A 219 4.82 -13.46 10.27
CA GLY A 219 6.12 -12.97 10.72
C GLY A 219 6.02 -11.51 11.16
N PHE A 220 7.13 -10.96 11.66
CA PHE A 220 7.27 -9.50 11.78
C PHE A 220 7.18 -8.88 10.38
N ASN A 221 6.39 -7.81 10.22
CA ASN A 221 6.40 -7.03 8.98
C ASN A 221 7.16 -5.70 9.16
N ALA A 222 7.44 -4.99 8.05
CA ALA A 222 8.19 -3.73 8.05
C ALA A 222 7.49 -2.59 8.84
N THR A 223 6.25 -2.77 9.29
CA THR A 223 5.55 -1.81 10.16
C THR A 223 5.61 -2.17 11.65
N ASP A 224 6.06 -3.39 11.98
CA ASP A 224 6.16 -3.89 13.35
C ASP A 224 7.51 -3.52 14.02
N GLY A 225 8.48 -3.03 13.24
CA GLY A 225 9.67 -2.32 13.73
C GLY A 225 10.99 -2.68 13.02
N ASP A 226 11.40 -1.83 12.06
CA ASP A 226 12.73 -1.18 11.94
C ASP A 226 12.57 0.10 11.07
#